data_AF-A0A519WCT1-F1
#
_entry.id   AF-A0A519WCT1-F1
#
_cell.length_a   1.000
_cell.length_b   1.000
_cell.length_c   1.000
_cell.angle_alpha   90.00
_cell.angle_beta   90.00
_cell.angle_gamma   90.00
#
_symmetry.space_group_name_H-M   'P 1'
#
loop_
_entity.id
_entity.type
_entity.pdbx_description
1 polymer ?
#
loop_
_entity_poly.entity_id
_entity_poly.type
_entity_poly.pdbx_seq_one_letter_code
_entity_poly.pdbx_strand_id
1 'polypeptide(L)'
;MLNRRHLRIKALQNIYAWQMTDKRDLASSKKNLMSSIDNVYEMYVRMLALLSEITEYTAVDAIERANKHFPTPEDLNPNQKLLHNKFIVLLQKNPEFQAAVNKYQVNWNAEPDFLKTIYNKLKSTPEYTAYLADPNDSLEESKEIIKFIFRKIILKSQNIIQTFEDKFINWSVDKEVMQGMVAKTLKNFTNEDPFKNKLTPISADWDEDSKFVQDLFLYTLKHNNEYQEMIAERTKNWESERIALMDTILMKMAI
;
A
#
# COMPACT_ATOMS: atom_id res chain seq x y z
N MET A 1 -1.20 8.23 -4.09
CA MET A 1 -0.87 8.16 -5.52
C MET A 1 0.60 8.47 -5.66
N LEU A 2 1.29 7.78 -6.56
CA LEU A 2 2.62 8.17 -6.99
C LEU A 2 2.55 9.52 -7.70
N ASN A 3 3.58 10.32 -7.48
CA ASN A 3 3.84 11.55 -8.24
C ASN A 3 5.24 11.44 -8.83
N ARG A 4 5.63 12.41 -9.66
CA ARG A 4 6.96 12.41 -10.30
C ARG A 4 8.14 12.38 -9.33
N ARG A 5 7.98 12.86 -8.08
CA ARG A 5 9.02 12.71 -7.05
C ARG A 5 9.22 11.23 -6.70
N HIS A 6 8.14 10.51 -6.41
CA HIS A 6 8.23 9.07 -6.11
C HIS A 6 8.77 8.27 -7.30
N LEU A 7 8.35 8.59 -8.52
CA LEU A 7 8.84 7.92 -9.72
C LEU A 7 10.34 8.13 -9.95
N ARG A 8 10.85 9.35 -9.69
CA ARG A 8 12.31 9.60 -9.69
C ARG A 8 13.03 8.76 -8.64
N ILE A 9 12.48 8.61 -7.44
CA ILE A 9 13.07 7.73 -6.41
C ILE A 9 13.13 6.28 -6.90
N LYS A 10 12.06 5.78 -7.55
CA LYS A 10 12.04 4.44 -8.16
C LYS A 10 13.09 4.28 -9.25
N ALA A 11 13.21 5.26 -10.14
CA ALA A 11 14.24 5.26 -11.18
C ALA A 11 15.64 5.23 -10.55
N LEU A 12 15.92 6.11 -9.58
CA LEU A 12 17.20 6.18 -8.85
C LEU A 12 17.58 4.85 -8.21
N GLN A 13 16.66 4.24 -7.46
CA GLN A 13 16.87 2.94 -6.81
C GLN A 13 17.23 1.85 -7.82
N ASN A 14 16.52 1.79 -8.95
CA ASN A 14 16.76 0.78 -9.98
C ASN A 14 18.04 1.06 -10.79
N ILE A 15 18.41 2.33 -11.02
CA ILE A 15 19.68 2.70 -11.65
C ILE A 15 20.86 2.36 -10.72
N TYR A 16 20.70 2.59 -9.42
CA TYR A 16 21.70 2.19 -8.44
C TYR A 16 21.89 0.66 -8.43
N ALA A 17 20.80 -0.10 -8.37
CA ALA A 17 20.86 -1.56 -8.45
C ALA A 17 21.51 -2.05 -9.76
N TRP A 18 21.22 -1.39 -10.89
CA TRP A 18 21.87 -1.65 -12.18
C TRP A 18 23.39 -1.46 -12.11
N GLN A 19 23.85 -0.36 -11.51
CA GLN A 19 25.28 -0.07 -11.37
C GLN A 19 26.01 -1.13 -10.53
N MET A 20 25.34 -1.66 -9.50
CA MET A 20 25.86 -2.69 -8.60
C MET A 20 25.80 -4.12 -9.14
N THR A 21 25.14 -4.34 -10.29
CA THR A 21 25.00 -5.68 -10.87
C THR A 21 26.09 -5.93 -11.91
N ASP A 22 26.81 -7.04 -11.79
CA ASP A 22 27.87 -7.45 -12.74
C ASP A 22 27.31 -7.81 -14.12
N LYS A 23 26.22 -8.59 -14.14
CA LYS A 23 25.53 -9.01 -15.36
C LYS A 23 24.33 -8.11 -15.63
N ARG A 24 24.55 -7.12 -16.48
CA ARG A 24 23.55 -6.10 -16.80
C ARG A 24 22.67 -6.53 -17.96
N ASP A 25 21.36 -6.64 -17.72
CA ASP A 25 20.35 -6.90 -18.76
C ASP A 25 19.24 -5.83 -18.72
N LEU A 26 19.20 -4.98 -19.75
CA LEU A 26 18.35 -3.78 -19.76
C LEU A 26 16.86 -4.13 -19.68
N ALA A 27 16.46 -5.22 -20.35
CA ALA A 27 15.08 -5.67 -20.37
C ALA A 27 14.61 -6.10 -18.97
N SER A 28 15.40 -6.93 -18.29
CA SER A 28 15.14 -7.36 -16.92
C SER A 28 15.12 -6.19 -15.95
N SER A 29 16.06 -5.25 -16.03
CA SER A 29 16.10 -4.12 -15.10
C SER A 29 14.96 -3.12 -15.33
N LYS A 30 14.53 -2.92 -16.59
CA LYS A 30 13.31 -2.17 -16.89
C LYS A 30 12.08 -2.87 -16.31
N LYS A 31 11.99 -4.20 -16.42
CA LYS A 31 10.91 -4.98 -15.80
C LYS A 31 10.91 -4.84 -14.28
N ASN A 32 12.08 -4.86 -13.64
CA ASN A 32 12.22 -4.66 -12.20
C ASN A 32 11.76 -3.26 -11.76
N LEU A 33 12.09 -2.21 -12.53
CA LEU A 33 11.57 -0.86 -12.30
C LEU A 33 10.04 -0.85 -12.31
N MET A 34 9.43 -1.41 -13.35
CA MET A 34 7.96 -1.42 -13.47
C MET A 34 7.30 -2.26 -12.37
N SER A 35 7.91 -3.41 -12.00
CA SER A 35 7.45 -4.21 -10.86
C SER A 35 7.58 -3.45 -9.54
N SER A 36 8.65 -2.69 -9.34
CA SER A 36 8.82 -1.89 -8.12
C SER A 36 7.77 -0.78 -7.96
N ILE A 37 7.18 -0.34 -9.06
CA ILE A 37 6.05 0.59 -9.10
C ILE A 37 4.73 -0.17 -8.84
N ASP A 38 4.51 -1.29 -9.51
CA ASP A 38 3.32 -2.14 -9.32
C ASP A 38 3.18 -2.65 -7.88
N ASN A 39 4.31 -2.93 -7.22
CA ASN A 39 4.36 -3.32 -5.80
C ASN A 39 3.72 -2.28 -4.86
N VAL A 40 3.77 -0.99 -5.19
CA VAL A 40 3.10 0.05 -4.40
C VAL A 40 1.58 -0.13 -4.45
N TYR A 41 1.06 -0.46 -5.63
CA TYR A 41 -0.35 -0.71 -5.83
C TYR A 41 -0.77 -2.04 -5.21
N GLU A 42 0.05 -3.10 -5.32
CA GLU A 42 -0.17 -4.37 -4.62
C GLU A 42 -0.28 -4.15 -3.11
N MET A 43 0.68 -3.43 -2.51
CA MET A 43 0.69 -3.12 -1.09
C MET A 43 -0.58 -2.38 -0.66
N TYR A 44 -1.04 -1.42 -1.47
CA TYR A 44 -2.31 -0.72 -1.25
C TYR A 44 -3.52 -1.66 -1.29
N VAL A 45 -3.60 -2.56 -2.28
CA VAL A 45 -4.70 -3.53 -2.40
C VAL A 45 -4.69 -4.50 -1.23
N ARG A 46 -3.52 -5.01 -0.84
CA ARG A 46 -3.37 -5.90 0.33
C ARG A 46 -3.82 -5.23 1.62
N MET A 47 -3.54 -3.94 1.77
CA MET A 47 -3.98 -3.17 2.93
C MET A 47 -5.51 -3.01 2.98
N LEU A 48 -6.15 -2.75 1.84
CA LEU A 48 -7.60 -2.70 1.74
C LEU A 48 -8.26 -4.06 2.01
N ALA A 49 -7.68 -5.13 1.46
CA ALA A 49 -8.12 -6.49 1.75
C ALA A 49 -7.97 -6.83 3.23
N LEU A 50 -6.87 -6.43 3.87
CA LEU A 50 -6.68 -6.65 5.31
C LEU A 50 -7.79 -5.95 6.13
N LEU A 51 -8.14 -4.71 5.79
CA LEU A 51 -9.26 -4.01 6.43
C LEU A 51 -10.59 -4.76 6.27
N SER A 52 -10.84 -5.32 5.08
CA SER A 52 -12.01 -6.15 4.81
C SER A 52 -12.03 -7.39 5.70
N GLU A 53 -10.94 -8.14 5.73
CA GLU A 53 -10.81 -9.40 6.46
C GLU A 53 -10.94 -9.20 7.98
N ILE A 54 -10.43 -8.08 8.52
CA ILE A 54 -10.62 -7.73 9.94
C ILE A 54 -12.11 -7.54 10.27
N THR A 55 -12.90 -6.96 9.37
CA THR A 55 -14.33 -6.82 9.60
C THR A 55 -15.07 -8.14 9.47
N GLU A 56 -14.68 -9.01 8.54
CA GLU A 56 -15.27 -10.35 8.41
C GLU A 56 -14.92 -11.28 9.58
N TYR A 57 -13.74 -11.08 10.19
CA TYR A 57 -13.32 -11.81 11.38
C TYR A 57 -14.31 -11.65 12.56
N THR A 58 -15.15 -10.61 12.55
CA THR A 58 -16.23 -10.45 13.54
C THR A 58 -17.20 -11.64 13.54
N ALA A 59 -17.47 -12.26 12.39
CA ALA A 59 -18.30 -13.45 12.30
C ALA A 59 -17.59 -14.67 12.90
N VAL A 60 -16.28 -14.79 12.70
CA VAL A 60 -15.46 -15.86 13.30
C VAL A 60 -15.45 -15.72 14.82
N ASP A 61 -15.17 -14.51 15.34
CA ASP A 61 -15.20 -14.23 16.78
C ASP A 61 -16.60 -14.49 17.39
N ALA A 62 -17.67 -14.11 16.69
CA ALA A 62 -19.04 -14.39 17.12
C ALA A 62 -19.29 -15.90 17.30
N ILE A 63 -18.86 -16.72 16.33
CA ILE A 63 -18.98 -18.18 16.40
C ILE A 63 -18.13 -18.74 17.55
N GLU A 64 -16.88 -18.30 17.69
CA GLU A 64 -15.99 -18.72 18.78
C GLU A 64 -16.60 -18.41 20.16
N ARG A 65 -17.22 -17.24 20.32
CA ARG A 65 -17.83 -16.81 21.59
C ARG A 65 -19.10 -17.58 21.94
N ALA A 66 -19.97 -17.83 20.96
CA ALA A 66 -21.18 -18.63 21.16
C ALA A 66 -20.87 -20.08 21.58
N ASN A 67 -19.72 -20.62 21.14
CA ASN A 67 -19.27 -21.98 21.44
C ASN A 67 -18.49 -22.12 22.77
N LYS A 68 -18.36 -21.06 23.57
CA LYS A 68 -17.73 -21.16 24.91
C LYS A 68 -18.53 -22.09 25.81
N HIS A 69 -17.87 -22.68 26.81
CA HIS A 69 -18.52 -23.57 27.79
C HIS A 69 -19.61 -22.86 28.61
N PHE A 70 -19.45 -21.55 28.86
CA PHE A 70 -20.45 -20.71 29.53
C PHE A 70 -20.59 -19.39 28.77
N PRO A 71 -21.38 -19.35 27.68
CA PRO A 71 -21.55 -18.15 26.89
C PRO A 71 -22.47 -17.16 27.62
N THR A 72 -22.10 -15.87 27.63
CA THR A 72 -23.00 -14.81 28.14
C THR A 72 -24.11 -14.49 27.14
N PRO A 73 -25.17 -13.75 27.53
CA PRO A 73 -26.18 -13.29 26.58
C PRO A 73 -25.60 -12.48 25.41
N GLU A 74 -24.53 -11.70 25.64
CA GLU A 74 -23.82 -10.98 24.57
C GLU A 74 -22.93 -11.88 23.70
N ASP A 75 -22.52 -13.04 24.21
CA ASP A 75 -21.82 -14.06 23.42
C ASP A 75 -22.78 -14.79 22.46
N LEU A 76 -24.03 -15.00 22.87
CA LEU A 76 -25.07 -15.59 22.03
C LEU A 76 -25.68 -14.60 21.03
N ASN A 77 -25.67 -13.30 21.36
CA ASN A 77 -26.21 -12.23 20.51
C ASN A 77 -25.14 -11.17 20.22
N PRO A 78 -24.10 -11.52 19.45
CA PRO A 78 -22.99 -10.63 19.18
C PRO A 78 -23.43 -9.44 18.31
N ASN A 79 -22.92 -8.24 18.62
CA ASN A 79 -23.16 -7.07 17.79
C ASN A 79 -22.46 -7.23 16.42
N GLN A 80 -23.24 -7.21 15.34
CA GLN A 80 -22.78 -7.42 13.97
C GLN A 80 -22.52 -6.11 13.20
N LYS A 81 -22.51 -4.94 13.87
CA LYS A 81 -22.37 -3.64 13.21
C LYS A 81 -21.10 -3.56 12.35
N LEU A 82 -19.97 -4.06 12.86
CA LEU A 82 -18.72 -4.05 12.10
C LEU A 82 -18.73 -5.07 10.93
N LEU A 83 -19.39 -6.23 11.10
CA LEU A 83 -19.55 -7.22 10.03
C LEU A 83 -20.26 -6.62 8.81
N HIS A 84 -21.27 -5.78 9.08
CA HIS A 84 -22.08 -5.10 8.06
C HIS A 84 -21.61 -3.67 7.79
N ASN A 85 -20.34 -3.35 8.05
CA ASN A 85 -19.79 -2.03 7.80
C ASN A 85 -20.01 -1.61 6.33
N LYS A 86 -20.76 -0.51 6.11
CA LYS A 86 -21.21 -0.11 4.76
C LYS A 86 -20.05 0.12 3.81
N PHE A 87 -18.96 0.75 4.26
CA PHE A 87 -17.79 0.98 3.42
C PHE A 87 -17.17 -0.34 2.94
N ILE A 88 -17.00 -1.32 3.84
CA ILE A 88 -16.42 -2.62 3.46
C ILE A 88 -17.35 -3.38 2.52
N VAL A 89 -18.66 -3.41 2.79
CA VAL A 89 -19.63 -4.07 1.89
C VAL A 89 -19.57 -3.47 0.47
N LEU A 90 -19.47 -2.14 0.35
CA LEU A 90 -19.30 -1.47 -0.93
C LEU A 90 -17.96 -1.79 -1.58
N LEU A 91 -16.88 -1.83 -0.81
CA LEU A 91 -15.54 -2.16 -1.28
C LEU A 91 -15.48 -3.59 -1.84
N GLN A 92 -16.01 -4.58 -1.12
CA GLN A 92 -16.03 -5.98 -1.53
C GLN A 92 -16.82 -6.22 -2.82
N LYS A 93 -17.85 -5.41 -3.06
CA LYS A 93 -18.68 -5.45 -4.28
C LYS A 93 -18.13 -4.56 -5.40
N ASN A 94 -17.07 -3.80 -5.15
CA ASN A 94 -16.49 -2.91 -6.15
C ASN A 94 -15.69 -3.73 -7.19
N PRO A 95 -15.98 -3.59 -8.50
CA PRO A 95 -15.34 -4.40 -9.53
C PRO A 95 -13.84 -4.14 -9.67
N GLU A 96 -13.37 -2.91 -9.45
CA GLU A 96 -11.94 -2.58 -9.50
C GLU A 96 -11.19 -3.25 -8.35
N PHE A 97 -11.79 -3.29 -7.15
CA PHE A 97 -11.24 -3.97 -6.01
C PHE A 97 -11.16 -5.49 -6.20
N GLN A 98 -12.24 -6.11 -6.66
CA GLN A 98 -12.27 -7.55 -6.95
C GLN A 98 -11.21 -7.93 -8.00
N ALA A 99 -11.13 -7.17 -9.09
CA ALA A 99 -10.12 -7.38 -10.12
C ALA A 99 -8.69 -7.24 -9.58
N ALA A 100 -8.44 -6.26 -8.71
CA ALA A 100 -7.13 -6.04 -8.10
C ALA A 100 -6.76 -7.16 -7.10
N VAL A 101 -7.68 -7.58 -6.23
CA VAL A 101 -7.48 -8.72 -5.31
C VAL A 101 -7.12 -9.99 -6.09
N ASN A 102 -7.82 -10.25 -7.19
CA ASN A 102 -7.54 -11.37 -8.10
C ASN A 102 -6.18 -11.21 -8.79
N LYS A 103 -5.83 -10.01 -9.29
CA LYS A 103 -4.54 -9.76 -9.95
C LYS A 103 -3.36 -10.12 -9.03
N TYR A 104 -3.42 -9.70 -7.77
CA TYR A 104 -2.32 -9.89 -6.80
C TYR A 104 -2.45 -11.15 -5.94
N GLN A 105 -3.50 -11.96 -6.18
CA GLN A 105 -3.79 -13.18 -5.42
C GLN A 105 -3.74 -12.89 -3.91
N VAL A 106 -4.46 -11.86 -3.48
CA VAL A 106 -4.48 -11.45 -2.07
C VAL A 106 -5.37 -12.40 -1.29
N ASN A 107 -4.80 -13.06 -0.29
CA ASN A 107 -5.53 -13.94 0.61
C ASN A 107 -4.91 -13.86 2.00
N TRP A 108 -5.65 -13.35 2.99
CA TRP A 108 -5.21 -13.29 4.39
C TRP A 108 -5.67 -14.49 5.22
N ASN A 109 -6.51 -15.37 4.67
CA ASN A 109 -6.99 -16.57 5.37
C ASN A 109 -5.88 -17.58 5.68
N ALA A 110 -4.70 -17.44 5.06
CA ALA A 110 -3.52 -18.22 5.39
C ALA A 110 -2.90 -17.84 6.75
N GLU A 111 -3.31 -16.71 7.35
CA GLU A 111 -2.75 -16.16 8.59
C GLU A 111 -3.85 -15.84 9.63
N PRO A 112 -4.60 -16.83 10.13
CA PRO A 112 -5.75 -16.58 11.02
C PRO A 112 -5.36 -15.92 12.36
N ASP A 113 -4.19 -16.26 12.92
CA ASP A 113 -3.68 -15.67 14.16
C ASP A 113 -3.39 -14.16 14.00
N PHE A 114 -3.05 -13.74 12.79
CA PHE A 114 -2.80 -12.34 12.46
C PHE A 114 -4.08 -11.51 12.58
N LEU A 115 -5.17 -11.98 11.95
CA LEU A 115 -6.49 -11.34 12.03
C LEU A 115 -7.02 -11.33 13.47
N LYS A 116 -6.88 -12.45 14.18
CA LYS A 116 -7.28 -12.58 15.59
C LYS A 116 -6.59 -11.56 16.48
N THR A 117 -5.27 -11.40 16.33
CA THR A 117 -4.49 -10.44 17.12
C THR A 117 -4.96 -9.00 16.89
N ILE A 118 -5.19 -8.63 15.63
CA ILE A 118 -5.66 -7.29 15.25
C ILE A 118 -7.06 -7.04 15.79
N TYR A 119 -7.96 -8.00 15.62
CA TYR A 119 -9.33 -7.88 16.07
C TYR A 119 -9.42 -7.79 17.61
N ASN A 120 -8.66 -8.61 18.34
CA ASN A 120 -8.59 -8.52 19.80
C ASN A 120 -8.06 -7.16 20.28
N LYS A 121 -7.06 -6.60 19.57
CA LYS A 121 -6.59 -5.24 19.85
C LYS A 121 -7.69 -4.22 19.63
N LEU A 122 -8.44 -4.31 18.53
CA LEU A 122 -9.58 -3.43 18.24
C LEU A 122 -10.65 -3.52 19.35
N LYS A 123 -11.05 -4.73 19.76
CA LYS A 123 -12.04 -4.97 20.82
C LYS A 123 -11.70 -4.27 22.13
N SER A 124 -10.41 -4.16 22.44
CA SER A 124 -9.93 -3.52 23.68
C SER A 124 -10.00 -1.99 23.67
N THR A 125 -10.34 -1.36 22.53
CA THR A 125 -10.31 0.10 22.39
C THR A 125 -11.64 0.75 22.76
N PRO A 126 -11.62 1.92 23.44
CA PRO A 126 -12.84 2.66 23.75
C PRO A 126 -13.56 3.16 22.49
N GLU A 127 -12.83 3.46 21.41
CA GLU A 127 -13.41 3.88 20.14
C GLU A 127 -14.27 2.79 19.50
N TYR A 128 -13.86 1.52 19.60
CA TYR A 128 -14.68 0.41 19.10
C TYR A 128 -15.93 0.20 19.95
N THR A 129 -15.80 0.28 21.28
CA THR A 129 -16.97 0.22 22.18
C THR A 129 -17.97 1.34 21.88
N ALA A 130 -17.48 2.57 21.67
CA ALA A 130 -18.33 3.70 21.29
C ALA A 130 -19.00 3.49 19.93
N TYR A 131 -18.25 2.99 18.93
CA TYR A 131 -18.77 2.63 17.61
C TYR A 131 -19.92 1.62 17.69
N LEU A 132 -19.79 0.58 18.50
CA LEU A 132 -20.83 -0.44 18.66
C LEU A 132 -22.09 0.08 19.38
N ALA A 133 -21.95 1.10 20.24
CA ALA A 133 -23.05 1.70 21.00
C ALA A 133 -23.80 2.80 20.21
N ASP A 134 -23.16 3.39 19.19
CA ASP A 134 -23.78 4.41 18.35
C ASP A 134 -24.82 3.77 17.41
N PRO A 135 -26.10 4.21 17.41
CA PRO A 135 -27.09 3.72 16.45
C PRO A 135 -26.89 4.26 15.03
N ASN A 136 -26.03 5.26 14.82
CA ASN A 136 -25.70 5.79 13.50
C ASN A 136 -25.05 4.70 12.64
N ASP A 137 -25.60 4.47 11.45
CA ASP A 137 -25.14 3.47 10.51
C ASP A 137 -24.66 4.10 9.18
N SER A 138 -24.46 5.42 9.14
CA SER A 138 -24.12 6.13 7.91
C SER A 138 -22.81 5.64 7.28
N LEU A 139 -22.66 5.84 5.96
CA LEU A 139 -21.41 5.55 5.26
C LEU A 139 -20.23 6.34 5.85
N GLU A 140 -20.44 7.57 6.33
CA GLU A 140 -19.35 8.35 6.94
C GLU A 140 -18.90 7.76 8.28
N GLU A 141 -19.83 7.36 9.14
CA GLU A 141 -19.53 6.69 10.40
C GLU A 141 -18.80 5.34 10.16
N SER A 142 -19.28 4.57 9.17
CA SER A 142 -18.61 3.35 8.73
C SER A 142 -17.18 3.60 8.25
N LYS A 143 -16.92 4.72 7.58
CA LYS A 143 -15.56 5.09 7.16
C LYS A 143 -14.69 5.55 8.32
N GLU A 144 -15.24 6.23 9.33
CA GLU A 144 -14.47 6.69 10.50
C GLU A 144 -13.89 5.53 11.31
N ILE A 145 -14.67 4.47 11.58
CA ILE A 145 -14.12 3.30 12.27
C ILE A 145 -13.03 2.61 11.45
N ILE A 146 -13.16 2.55 10.12
CA ILE A 146 -12.14 1.98 9.22
C ILE A 146 -10.88 2.86 9.21
N LYS A 147 -11.02 4.20 9.21
CA LYS A 147 -9.90 5.13 9.39
C LYS A 147 -9.19 4.91 10.72
N PHE A 148 -9.94 4.66 11.80
CA PHE A 148 -9.39 4.34 13.11
C PHE A 148 -8.61 3.01 13.10
N ILE A 149 -9.22 1.93 12.61
CA ILE A 149 -8.58 0.60 12.49
C ILE A 149 -7.28 0.74 11.70
N PHE A 150 -7.33 1.41 10.55
CA PHE A 150 -6.16 1.65 9.72
C PHE A 150 -5.06 2.41 10.47
N ARG A 151 -5.36 3.58 11.03
CA ARG A 151 -4.34 4.49 11.58
C ARG A 151 -3.83 4.12 12.97
N LYS A 152 -4.70 3.58 13.82
CA LYS A 152 -4.43 3.39 15.26
C LYS A 152 -4.16 1.93 15.61
N ILE A 153 -4.68 0.99 14.82
CA ILE A 153 -4.45 -0.44 15.05
C ILE A 153 -3.40 -0.96 14.06
N ILE A 154 -3.67 -0.86 12.77
CA ILE A 154 -2.83 -1.50 11.74
C ILE A 154 -1.45 -0.85 11.65
N LEU A 155 -1.40 0.47 11.41
CA LEU A 155 -0.13 1.21 11.26
C LEU A 155 0.69 1.33 12.55
N LYS A 156 0.19 0.80 13.67
CA LYS A 156 0.88 0.76 14.97
C LYS A 156 1.26 -0.66 15.40
N SER A 157 0.86 -1.67 14.63
CA SER A 157 1.20 -3.07 14.92
C SER A 157 2.55 -3.41 14.31
N GLN A 158 3.53 -3.71 15.16
CA GLN A 158 4.88 -4.09 14.72
C GLN A 158 4.85 -5.36 13.86
N ASN A 159 4.00 -6.34 14.21
CA ASN A 159 3.89 -7.59 13.46
C ASN A 159 3.38 -7.34 12.02
N ILE A 160 2.43 -6.43 11.85
CA ILE A 160 1.93 -6.07 10.52
C ILE A 160 3.01 -5.34 9.73
N ILE A 161 3.68 -4.37 10.36
CA ILE A 161 4.77 -3.63 9.73
C ILE A 161 5.85 -4.61 9.23
N GLN A 162 6.27 -5.56 10.07
CA GLN A 162 7.26 -6.57 9.70
C GLN A 162 6.80 -7.44 8.52
N THR A 163 5.55 -7.90 8.54
CA THR A 163 4.98 -8.73 7.45
C THR A 163 5.04 -8.00 6.10
N PHE A 164 4.75 -6.70 6.10
CA PHE A 164 4.85 -5.89 4.89
C PHE A 164 6.30 -5.57 4.53
N GLU A 165 7.21 -5.37 5.49
CA GLU A 165 8.64 -5.18 5.23
C GLU A 165 9.28 -6.42 4.59
N ASP A 166 8.94 -7.61 5.08
CA ASP A 166 9.43 -8.89 4.55
C ASP A 166 8.96 -9.11 3.10
N LYS A 167 7.76 -8.66 2.78
CA LYS A 167 7.19 -8.79 1.42
C LYS A 167 7.65 -7.67 0.47
N PHE A 168 7.75 -6.44 0.97
CA PHE A 168 8.01 -5.25 0.16
C PHE A 168 9.33 -4.59 0.59
N ILE A 169 10.40 -4.90 -0.15
CA ILE A 169 11.75 -4.36 0.09
C ILE A 169 11.81 -2.83 0.19
N ASN A 170 10.90 -2.13 -0.50
CA ASN A 170 10.82 -0.66 -0.53
C ASN A 170 9.78 -0.09 0.45
N TRP A 171 9.30 -0.88 1.41
CA TRP A 171 8.27 -0.48 2.38
C TRP A 171 8.54 0.88 3.03
N SER A 172 9.79 1.13 3.45
CA SER A 172 10.19 2.35 4.15
C SER A 172 9.87 3.62 3.37
N VAL A 173 9.94 3.56 2.04
CA VAL A 173 9.64 4.66 1.11
C VAL A 173 8.18 4.63 0.66
N ASP A 174 7.67 3.44 0.34
CA ASP A 174 6.37 3.32 -0.33
C ASP A 174 5.17 3.42 0.63
N LYS A 175 5.38 3.14 1.93
CA LYS A 175 4.30 3.11 2.92
C LYS A 175 3.49 4.41 2.96
N GLU A 176 4.14 5.57 2.80
CA GLU A 176 3.46 6.87 2.83
C GLU A 176 2.51 7.04 1.64
N VAL A 177 2.94 6.57 0.46
CA VAL A 177 2.12 6.59 -0.75
C VAL A 177 0.89 5.71 -0.56
N MET A 178 1.09 4.49 -0.05
CA MET A 178 0.00 3.57 0.24
C MET A 178 -0.98 4.16 1.27
N GLN A 179 -0.47 4.77 2.34
CA GLN A 179 -1.33 5.43 3.34
C GLN A 179 -2.18 6.53 2.73
N GLY A 180 -1.59 7.35 1.87
CA GLY A 180 -2.32 8.38 1.12
C GLY A 180 -3.36 7.78 0.16
N MET A 181 -3.07 6.62 -0.44
CA MET A 181 -4.03 5.92 -1.31
C MET A 181 -5.21 5.34 -0.54
N VAL A 182 -4.99 4.68 0.59
CA VAL A 182 -6.07 4.18 1.46
C VAL A 182 -6.96 5.34 1.92
N ALA A 183 -6.35 6.43 2.40
CA ALA A 183 -7.08 7.61 2.85
C ALA A 183 -7.92 8.25 1.72
N LYS A 184 -7.37 8.33 0.50
CA LYS A 184 -8.08 8.89 -0.65
C LYS A 184 -9.21 7.97 -1.11
N THR A 185 -9.04 6.65 -1.06
CA THR A 185 -10.10 5.69 -1.37
C THR A 185 -11.26 5.79 -0.39
N LEU A 186 -10.98 5.86 0.92
CA LEU A 186 -12.01 6.13 1.93
C LEU A 186 -12.77 7.42 1.61
N LYS A 187 -12.08 8.49 1.21
CA LYS A 187 -12.72 9.75 0.81
C LYS A 187 -13.56 9.63 -0.47
N ASN A 188 -13.10 8.88 -1.46
CA ASN A 188 -13.76 8.74 -2.76
C ASN A 188 -15.05 7.90 -2.69
N PHE A 189 -15.21 7.06 -1.68
CA PHE A 189 -16.41 6.26 -1.49
C PHE A 189 -17.52 7.12 -0.89
N THR A 190 -18.39 7.60 -1.76
CA THR A 190 -19.50 8.51 -1.44
C THR A 190 -20.85 8.05 -1.99
N ASN A 191 -20.88 6.95 -2.75
CA ASN A 191 -22.09 6.40 -3.33
C ASN A 191 -22.45 5.04 -2.69
N GLU A 192 -23.76 4.78 -2.53
CA GLU A 192 -24.27 3.48 -2.09
C GLU A 192 -24.23 2.41 -3.21
N ASP A 193 -23.97 2.82 -4.45
CA ASP A 193 -23.72 1.92 -5.58
C ASP A 193 -22.22 1.60 -5.68
N PRO A 194 -21.79 0.34 -5.46
CA PRO A 194 -20.39 -0.08 -5.56
C PRO A 194 -19.72 0.28 -6.90
N PHE A 195 -20.49 0.30 -8.00
CA PHE A 195 -19.97 0.54 -9.35
C PHE A 195 -19.65 2.02 -9.61
N LYS A 196 -20.21 2.93 -8.80
CA LYS A 196 -19.96 4.37 -8.90
C LYS A 196 -18.79 4.84 -8.03
N ASN A 197 -18.33 3.99 -7.11
CA ASN A 197 -17.14 4.27 -6.32
C ASN A 197 -15.86 3.86 -7.07
N LYS A 198 -14.78 4.60 -6.83
CA LYS A 198 -13.49 4.39 -7.51
C LYS A 198 -12.37 4.19 -6.50
N LEU A 199 -11.51 3.22 -6.79
CA LEU A 199 -10.25 3.09 -6.06
C LEU A 199 -9.33 4.26 -6.42
N THR A 200 -8.36 4.52 -5.55
CA THR A 200 -7.30 5.48 -5.87
C THR A 200 -6.39 4.87 -6.96
N PRO A 201 -6.26 5.50 -8.16
CA PRO A 201 -5.34 5.01 -9.17
C PRO A 201 -3.87 5.16 -8.72
N ILE A 202 -2.98 4.43 -9.38
CA ILE A 202 -1.55 4.42 -9.03
C ILE A 202 -0.91 5.80 -9.18
N SER A 203 -1.25 6.54 -10.25
CA SER A 203 -0.87 7.93 -10.49
C SER A 203 -2.04 8.73 -11.06
N ALA A 204 -1.85 10.04 -11.26
CA ALA A 204 -2.89 10.91 -11.80
C ALA A 204 -3.05 10.74 -13.33
N ASP A 205 -1.94 10.59 -14.04
CA ASP A 205 -1.88 10.32 -15.48
C ASP A 205 -0.86 9.20 -15.69
N TRP A 206 -1.33 7.95 -15.70
CA TRP A 206 -0.43 6.80 -15.78
C TRP A 206 0.27 6.68 -17.12
N ASP A 207 -0.37 7.09 -18.22
CA ASP A 207 0.24 6.99 -19.54
C ASP A 207 1.44 7.94 -19.67
N GLU A 208 1.28 9.18 -19.19
CA GLU A 208 2.38 10.15 -19.14
C GLU A 208 3.44 9.74 -18.10
N ASP A 209 3.02 9.41 -16.87
CA ASP A 209 3.94 9.12 -15.75
C ASP A 209 4.75 7.84 -15.98
N SER A 210 4.13 6.82 -16.58
CA SER A 210 4.79 5.55 -16.94
C SER A 210 5.83 5.79 -18.04
N LYS A 211 5.52 6.62 -19.04
CA LYS A 211 6.50 6.99 -20.06
C LYS A 211 7.65 7.78 -19.44
N PHE A 212 7.35 8.77 -18.60
CA PHE A 212 8.35 9.59 -17.92
C PHE A 212 9.37 8.75 -17.15
N VAL A 213 8.91 7.80 -16.31
CA VAL A 213 9.82 7.01 -15.47
C VAL A 213 10.65 6.02 -16.30
N GLN A 214 10.08 5.47 -17.37
CA GLN A 214 10.79 4.59 -18.29
C GLN A 214 11.85 5.36 -19.08
N ASP A 215 11.52 6.53 -19.62
CA ASP A 215 12.44 7.37 -20.39
C ASP A 215 13.58 7.86 -19.49
N LEU A 216 13.27 8.32 -18.27
CA LEU A 216 14.29 8.72 -17.29
C LEU A 216 15.27 7.58 -17.01
N PHE A 217 14.75 6.37 -16.74
CA PHE A 217 15.59 5.20 -16.52
C PHE A 217 16.44 4.84 -17.75
N LEU A 218 15.82 4.77 -18.93
CA LEU A 218 16.48 4.35 -20.15
C LEU A 218 17.54 5.35 -20.63
N TYR A 219 17.24 6.64 -20.63
CA TYR A 219 18.17 7.67 -21.09
C TYR A 219 19.36 7.82 -20.14
N THR A 220 19.14 7.81 -18.81
CA THR A 220 20.24 7.84 -17.85
C THR A 220 21.20 6.66 -18.03
N LEU A 221 20.70 5.46 -18.36
CA LEU A 221 21.57 4.31 -18.63
C LEU A 221 22.25 4.38 -19.99
N LYS A 222 21.51 4.75 -21.04
CA LYS A 222 22.01 4.78 -22.42
C LYS A 222 23.12 5.82 -22.60
N HIS A 223 22.96 6.99 -21.98
CA HIS A 223 23.89 8.11 -22.10
C HIS A 223 24.85 8.21 -20.90
N ASN A 224 25.04 7.12 -20.16
CA ASN A 224 25.82 7.10 -18.91
C ASN A 224 27.23 7.70 -19.05
N ASN A 225 27.93 7.41 -20.16
CA ASN A 225 29.30 7.88 -20.39
C ASN A 225 29.31 9.36 -20.81
N GLU A 226 28.44 9.73 -21.75
CA GLU A 226 28.27 11.12 -22.19
C GLU A 226 27.93 12.04 -21.01
N TYR A 227 26.98 11.65 -20.17
CA TYR A 227 26.62 12.41 -18.98
C TYR A 227 27.76 12.45 -17.95
N GLN A 228 28.57 11.39 -17.85
CA GLN A 228 29.75 11.38 -16.99
C GLN A 228 30.79 12.41 -17.45
N GLU A 229 31.03 12.51 -18.75
CA GLU A 229 31.95 13.50 -19.34
C GLU A 229 31.46 14.93 -19.07
N MET A 230 30.17 15.20 -19.30
CA MET A 230 29.56 16.51 -19.00
C MET A 230 29.71 16.90 -17.52
N ILE A 231 29.54 15.94 -16.60
CA ILE A 231 29.75 16.15 -15.17
C ILE A 231 31.23 16.42 -14.87
N ALA A 232 32.15 15.64 -15.44
CA ALA A 232 33.59 15.78 -15.23
C ALA A 232 34.10 17.15 -15.70
N GLU A 233 33.62 17.67 -16.84
CA GLU A 233 33.95 19.00 -17.34
C GLU A 233 33.59 20.13 -16.38
N ARG A 234 32.53 19.95 -15.58
CA ARG A 234 32.03 20.94 -14.62
C ARG A 234 32.52 20.72 -13.20
N THR A 235 33.22 19.61 -12.94
CA THR A 235 33.72 19.22 -11.61
C THR A 235 35.25 19.21 -11.55
N LYS A 236 35.95 20.06 -12.33
CA LYS A 236 37.42 20.08 -12.46
C LYS A 236 38.22 20.23 -11.15
N ASN A 237 37.64 20.88 -10.13
CA ASN A 237 38.28 21.06 -8.81
C ASN A 237 37.99 19.89 -7.84
N TRP A 238 37.18 18.94 -8.26
CA TRP A 238 36.89 17.70 -7.55
C TRP A 238 37.56 16.55 -8.32
N GLU A 239 38.16 15.61 -7.61
CA GLU A 239 38.46 14.32 -8.25
C GLU A 239 37.11 13.67 -8.56
N SER A 240 36.73 13.66 -9.83
CA SER A 240 35.41 13.18 -10.28
C SER A 240 35.12 11.73 -9.87
N GLU A 241 36.16 10.94 -9.62
CA GLU A 241 36.12 9.58 -9.08
C GLU A 241 35.78 9.51 -7.58
N ARG A 242 35.90 10.63 -6.83
CA ARG A 242 35.57 10.73 -5.40
C ARG A 242 34.13 11.13 -5.12
N ILE A 243 33.36 11.49 -6.15
CA ILE A 243 31.94 11.81 -5.99
C ILE A 243 31.20 10.50 -5.67
N ALA A 244 30.37 10.51 -4.63
CA ALA A 244 29.60 9.34 -4.26
C ALA A 244 28.69 8.91 -5.42
N LEU A 245 28.60 7.60 -5.66
CA LEU A 245 27.82 7.04 -6.78
C LEU A 245 26.38 7.55 -6.80
N MET A 246 25.75 7.72 -5.62
CA MET A 246 24.40 8.26 -5.51
C MET A 246 24.28 9.66 -6.09
N ASP A 247 25.22 10.55 -5.77
CA ASP A 247 25.24 11.93 -6.28
C ASP A 247 25.50 11.95 -7.78
N THR A 248 26.39 11.07 -8.26
CA THR A 248 26.63 10.90 -9.70
C THR A 248 25.36 10.47 -10.43
N ILE A 249 24.61 9.49 -9.91
CA ILE A 249 23.35 9.05 -10.53
C ILE A 249 22.33 10.20 -10.51
N LEU A 250 22.21 10.93 -9.40
CA LEU A 250 21.28 12.07 -9.30
C LEU A 250 21.59 13.14 -10.35
N MET A 251 22.86 13.48 -10.56
CA MET A 251 23.27 14.43 -11.60
C MET A 251 22.93 13.89 -13.00
N LYS A 252 23.21 12.61 -13.27
CA LYS A 252 22.88 11.96 -14.56
C LYS A 252 21.39 11.86 -14.86
N MET A 253 20.55 11.82 -13.82
CA MET A 253 19.10 11.86 -13.97
C MET A 253 18.54 13.27 -14.19
N ALA A 254 19.33 14.30 -13.87
CA ALA A 254 18.94 15.70 -14.01
C ALA A 254 19.28 16.29 -15.39
N ILE A 255 20.30 15.73 -16.05
CA ILE A 255 20.68 16.02 -17.44
C ILE A 255 19.65 15.36 -18.37
#